data_AF-R1DPQ2-F1
#
_entry.id   AF-R1DPQ2-F1
#
_cell.length_a   1.000
_cell.length_b   1.000
_cell.length_c   1.000
_cell.angle_alpha   90.00
_cell.angle_beta   90.00
_cell.angle_gamma   90.00
#
_symmetry.space_group_name_H-M   'P 1'
#
loop_
_entity.id
_entity.type
_entity.pdbx_description
1 polymer ?
#
loop_
_entity_poly.entity_id
_entity_poly.type
_entity_poly.pdbx_seq_one_letter_code
_entity_poly.pdbx_strand_id
1 'polypeptide(L)'
;MSLIPYTVASCSSEDEQHPARELQSFHSQSRGWQSSRFCDFPQEIVLKFGGPVNVQQVQLLSHQFKIATRIELFVGSLAEGQAEPPASGFEGIQFSRLGHFSLDCNERSKFQARELKTVYVPRRADGLYLRLLLHKCHVNEHNLYSQLGLLAVRVIGDGGGDGERPLDAPLSRLATRPPLAPEEAEERAGGAVDGGVMALLHELHRDKEEAVRAEEYEHAKALKTRIEELRGVGVELSSLERKKLAAVQREDYD
;
A
#
# COMPACT_ATOMS: atom_id res chain seq x y z
N MET A 1 16.04 -0.34 21.96
CA MET A 1 15.44 -0.42 20.62
C MET A 1 15.35 -1.86 20.15
N SER A 2 14.14 -2.37 20.04
CA SER A 2 13.82 -3.69 19.48
C SER A 2 12.74 -3.55 18.41
N LEU A 3 12.56 -4.60 17.61
CA LEU A 3 11.41 -4.70 16.72
C LEU A 3 10.13 -4.79 17.57
N ILE A 4 9.15 -3.95 17.25
CA ILE A 4 7.89 -3.84 17.97
C ILE A 4 6.82 -4.64 17.21
N PRO A 5 6.20 -5.66 17.84
CA PRO A 5 5.10 -6.39 17.23
C PRO A 5 3.85 -5.50 17.15
N TYR A 6 3.10 -5.65 16.07
CA TYR A 6 1.85 -4.94 15.86
C TYR A 6 0.83 -5.82 15.16
N THR A 7 -0.43 -5.44 15.26
CA THR A 7 -1.51 -5.94 14.41
C THR A 7 -2.03 -4.85 13.48
N VAL A 8 -2.61 -5.24 12.36
CA VAL A 8 -3.29 -4.28 11.47
C VAL A 8 -4.68 -4.01 12.02
N ALA A 9 -4.93 -2.78 12.47
CA ALA A 9 -6.19 -2.35 13.07
C ALA A 9 -7.20 -1.89 12.01
N SER A 10 -6.74 -1.19 10.97
CA SER A 10 -7.57 -0.82 9.83
C SER A 10 -6.72 -0.66 8.57
N CYS A 11 -7.40 -0.77 7.43
CA CYS A 11 -6.88 -0.44 6.13
C CYS A 11 -8.01 0.17 5.28
N SER A 12 -7.73 1.22 4.51
CA SER A 12 -8.74 1.89 3.68
C SER A 12 -9.20 1.03 2.50
N SER A 13 -8.29 0.24 1.91
CA SER A 13 -8.61 -0.70 0.85
C SER A 13 -7.52 -1.77 0.73
N GLU A 14 -7.89 -2.94 0.21
CA GLU A 14 -6.95 -4.01 -0.06
C GLU A 14 -7.35 -4.77 -1.33
N ASP A 15 -6.37 -5.35 -2.00
CA ASP A 15 -6.58 -6.33 -3.06
C ASP A 15 -6.81 -7.71 -2.41
N GLU A 16 -7.78 -8.48 -2.92
CA GLU A 16 -8.15 -9.79 -2.38
C GLU A 16 -6.96 -10.75 -2.26
N GLN A 17 -5.99 -10.63 -3.18
CA GLN A 17 -4.79 -11.47 -3.22
C GLN A 17 -3.63 -10.94 -2.37
N HIS A 18 -3.73 -9.71 -1.89
CA HIS A 18 -2.70 -8.97 -1.17
C HIS A 18 -3.28 -8.20 0.03
N PRO A 19 -3.90 -8.89 1.00
CA PRO A 19 -4.57 -8.26 2.13
C PRO A 19 -3.58 -7.63 3.11
N ALA A 20 -4.02 -6.64 3.88
CA ALA A 20 -3.18 -5.88 4.80
C ALA A 20 -2.56 -6.76 5.89
N ARG A 21 -3.23 -7.87 6.24
CA ARG A 21 -2.73 -8.85 7.23
C ARG A 21 -1.35 -9.42 6.88
N GLU A 22 -0.98 -9.48 5.59
CA GLU A 22 0.32 -9.95 5.11
C GLU A 22 1.48 -9.09 5.62
N LEU A 23 1.22 -7.87 6.09
CA LEU A 23 2.24 -7.01 6.70
C LEU A 23 2.67 -7.51 8.10
N GLN A 24 1.81 -8.26 8.80
CA GLN A 24 2.06 -8.73 10.18
C GLN A 24 2.99 -9.94 10.19
N SER A 25 2.79 -10.90 9.29
CA SER A 25 3.54 -12.15 9.22
C SER A 25 4.50 -12.09 8.04
N PHE A 26 5.67 -11.50 8.27
CA PHE A 26 6.68 -11.37 7.23
C PHE A 26 7.60 -12.59 7.14
N HIS A 27 7.51 -13.32 6.03
CA HIS A 27 8.37 -14.44 5.66
C HIS A 27 8.68 -14.40 4.15
N SER A 28 9.53 -15.32 3.69
CA SER A 28 10.02 -15.37 2.31
C SER A 28 8.93 -15.50 1.23
N GLN A 29 7.74 -15.96 1.61
CA GLN A 29 6.60 -16.15 0.71
C GLN A 29 5.52 -15.07 0.85
N SER A 30 5.61 -14.20 1.87
CA SER A 30 4.63 -13.12 2.07
C SER A 30 4.52 -12.27 0.81
N ARG A 31 3.27 -12.01 0.41
CA ARG A 31 2.98 -11.27 -0.82
C ARG A 31 2.87 -9.76 -0.57
N GLY A 32 2.83 -9.38 0.71
CA GLY A 32 2.63 -8.00 1.14
C GLY A 32 1.22 -7.51 0.89
N TRP A 33 0.98 -6.27 1.27
CA TRP A 33 -0.26 -5.56 1.02
C TRP A 33 -0.23 -4.84 -0.33
N GLN A 34 -1.35 -4.83 -1.03
CA GLN A 34 -1.63 -3.90 -2.12
C GLN A 34 -3.01 -3.27 -1.91
N SER A 35 -3.14 -1.99 -2.25
CA SER A 35 -4.44 -1.33 -2.27
C SER A 35 -5.35 -1.95 -3.33
N SER A 36 -6.66 -1.72 -3.26
CA SER A 36 -7.56 -2.11 -4.35
C SER A 36 -7.14 -1.44 -5.67
N ARG A 37 -7.43 -2.09 -6.79
CA ARG A 37 -7.19 -1.53 -8.13
C ARG A 37 -7.93 -0.19 -8.27
N PHE A 38 -7.27 0.80 -8.87
CA PHE A 38 -7.82 2.15 -9.07
C PHE A 38 -8.31 2.84 -7.79
N CYS A 39 -7.71 2.52 -6.64
CA CYS A 39 -8.08 3.14 -5.36
C CYS A 39 -8.00 4.67 -5.40
N ASP A 40 -8.82 5.31 -4.57
CA ASP A 40 -8.71 6.74 -4.33
C ASP A 40 -7.49 7.06 -3.45
N PHE A 41 -6.90 8.23 -3.62
CA PHE A 41 -5.78 8.66 -2.77
C PHE A 41 -6.22 9.77 -1.81
N PRO A 42 -5.66 9.82 -0.60
CA PRO A 42 -4.65 8.91 -0.04
C PRO A 42 -5.24 7.57 0.47
N GLN A 43 -4.39 6.55 0.58
CA GLN A 43 -4.70 5.28 1.25
C GLN A 43 -4.16 5.29 2.68
N GLU A 44 -4.87 4.66 3.60
CA GLU A 44 -4.57 4.63 5.04
C GLU A 44 -4.35 3.19 5.53
N ILE A 45 -3.33 3.00 6.34
CA ILE A 45 -3.10 1.77 7.11
C ILE A 45 -2.82 2.17 8.56
N VAL A 46 -3.55 1.58 9.51
CA VAL A 46 -3.33 1.81 10.94
C VAL A 46 -2.87 0.51 11.59
N LEU A 47 -1.71 0.59 12.24
CA LEU A 47 -1.10 -0.48 13.02
C LEU A 47 -1.39 -0.25 14.50
N LYS A 48 -1.73 -1.31 15.24
CA LYS A 48 -1.95 -1.30 16.69
C LYS A 48 -0.86 -2.09 17.39
N PHE A 49 -0.25 -1.51 18.41
CA PHE A 49 0.76 -2.17 19.23
C PHE A 49 0.11 -2.94 20.38
N GLY A 50 0.79 -3.96 20.89
CA GLY A 50 0.33 -4.74 22.06
C GLY A 50 0.38 -3.98 23.39
N GLY A 51 1.01 -2.82 23.42
CA GLY A 51 1.12 -1.95 24.59
C GLY A 51 1.74 -0.60 24.22
N PRO A 52 1.88 0.34 25.17
CA PRO A 52 2.49 1.65 24.92
C PRO A 52 3.92 1.48 24.41
N VAL A 53 4.24 2.22 23.34
CA VAL A 53 5.56 2.18 22.71
C VAL A 53 6.10 3.58 22.49
N ASN A 54 7.42 3.69 22.41
CA ASN A 54 8.12 4.85 21.87
C ASN A 54 8.71 4.48 20.51
N VAL A 55 8.09 4.96 19.42
CA VAL A 55 8.56 4.68 18.05
C VAL A 55 9.78 5.53 17.74
N GLN A 56 10.91 4.89 17.41
CA GLN A 56 12.18 5.57 17.13
C GLN A 56 12.62 5.42 15.68
N GLN A 57 12.19 4.35 15.02
CA GLN A 57 12.54 4.08 13.64
C GLN A 57 11.43 3.29 12.94
N VAL A 58 11.17 3.61 11.67
CA VAL A 58 10.26 2.87 10.80
C VAL A 58 11.01 2.48 9.54
N GLN A 59 10.91 1.20 9.15
CA GLN A 59 11.43 0.70 7.88
C GLN A 59 10.29 0.20 7.00
N LEU A 60 10.29 0.60 5.73
CA LEU A 60 9.26 0.28 4.77
C LEU A 60 9.90 -0.30 3.53
N LEU A 61 9.44 -1.47 3.12
CA LEU A 61 9.81 -2.08 1.84
C LEU A 61 8.64 -1.95 0.89
N SER A 62 8.74 -1.07 -0.10
CA SER A 62 7.71 -0.89 -1.12
C SER A 62 7.89 -1.88 -2.27
N HIS A 63 6.78 -2.21 -2.92
CA HIS A 63 6.78 -2.98 -4.16
C HIS A 63 7.52 -2.24 -5.26
N GLN A 64 8.24 -2.94 -6.14
CA GLN A 64 9.19 -2.35 -7.10
C GLN A 64 8.60 -1.33 -8.11
N PHE A 65 7.29 -1.38 -8.37
CA PHE A 65 6.59 -0.42 -9.24
C PHE A 65 5.29 0.15 -8.66
N LYS A 66 4.82 -0.31 -7.49
CA LYS A 66 3.58 0.20 -6.85
C LYS A 66 3.95 1.17 -5.71
N ILE A 67 4.82 2.13 -6.04
CA ILE A 67 5.52 2.95 -5.05
C ILE A 67 4.74 4.24 -4.78
N ALA A 68 4.48 4.56 -3.51
CA ALA A 68 3.89 5.83 -3.11
C ALA A 68 4.86 6.99 -3.38
N THR A 69 4.38 8.13 -3.87
CA THR A 69 5.19 9.36 -4.01
C THR A 69 5.57 9.98 -2.67
N ARG A 70 4.71 9.81 -1.66
CA ARG A 70 4.88 10.32 -0.29
C ARG A 70 4.12 9.45 0.69
N ILE A 71 4.72 9.22 1.87
CA ILE A 71 4.05 8.61 3.01
C ILE A 71 4.18 9.55 4.21
N GLU A 72 3.06 9.78 4.89
CA GLU A 72 3.03 10.50 6.17
C GLU A 72 2.84 9.52 7.33
N LEU A 73 3.50 9.82 8.44
CA LEU A 73 3.46 9.01 9.66
C LEU A 73 2.80 9.79 10.78
N PHE A 74 1.94 9.12 11.53
CA PHE A 74 1.31 9.64 12.73
C PHE A 74 1.39 8.62 13.85
N VAL A 75 1.62 9.07 15.08
CA VAL A 75 1.49 8.24 16.27
C VAL A 75 0.16 8.54 16.93
N GLY A 76 -0.60 7.49 17.27
CA GLY A 76 -1.88 7.61 17.95
C GLY A 76 -1.73 7.26 19.43
N SER A 77 -2.12 8.18 20.31
CA SER A 77 -2.18 7.99 21.75
C SER A 77 -3.60 8.14 22.25
N LEU A 78 -3.90 7.56 23.41
CA LEU A 78 -5.18 7.78 24.08
C LEU A 78 -5.30 9.26 24.47
N ALA A 79 -6.45 9.88 24.20
CA ALA A 79 -6.71 11.26 24.56
C ALA A 79 -6.70 11.44 26.09
N GLU A 80 -6.30 12.64 26.53
CA GLU A 80 -6.29 12.98 27.96
C GLU A 80 -7.69 12.79 28.57
N GLY A 81 -7.79 12.00 29.63
CA GLY A 81 -9.04 11.72 30.34
C GLY A 81 -9.76 10.44 29.94
N GLN A 82 -9.31 9.72 28.91
CA GLN A 82 -9.77 8.35 28.66
C GLN A 82 -8.90 7.34 29.42
N ALA A 83 -9.53 6.38 30.08
CA ALA A 83 -8.86 5.38 30.91
C ALA A 83 -8.41 4.16 30.10
N GLU A 84 -9.16 3.79 29.06
CA GLU A 84 -8.90 2.61 28.24
C GLU A 84 -9.13 2.90 26.74
N PRO A 85 -8.34 2.28 25.84
CA PRO A 85 -8.59 2.36 24.41
C PRO A 85 -9.95 1.74 24.07
N PRO A 86 -10.66 2.26 23.05
CA PRO A 86 -11.96 1.76 22.67
C PRO A 86 -11.89 0.29 22.23
N ALA A 87 -12.96 -0.46 22.49
CA ALA A 87 -13.08 -1.86 22.08
C ALA A 87 -13.04 -2.02 20.55
N SER A 88 -13.52 -1.01 19.81
CA SER A 88 -13.49 -0.96 18.35
C SER A 88 -13.30 0.47 17.84
N GLY A 89 -12.65 0.60 16.68
CA GLY A 89 -12.40 1.88 16.04
C GLY A 89 -11.28 2.71 16.69
N PHE A 90 -11.35 4.03 16.47
CA PHE A 90 -10.32 4.99 16.88
C PHE A 90 -10.88 6.14 17.74
N GLU A 91 -12.09 5.98 18.27
CA GLU A 91 -12.72 6.99 19.10
C GLU A 91 -11.87 7.24 20.37
N GLY A 92 -11.55 8.50 20.65
CA GLY A 92 -10.64 8.83 21.76
C GLY A 92 -9.15 8.62 21.50
N ILE A 93 -8.75 8.19 20.30
CA ILE A 93 -7.34 8.18 19.88
C ILE A 93 -6.98 9.49 19.19
N GLN A 94 -5.99 10.20 19.73
CA GLN A 94 -5.46 11.41 19.13
C GLN A 94 -4.21 11.08 18.30
N PHE A 95 -4.28 11.32 16.99
CA PHE A 95 -3.15 11.14 16.09
C PHE A 95 -2.30 12.40 15.98
N SER A 96 -1.04 12.30 16.38
CA SER A 96 -0.03 13.34 16.26
C SER A 96 0.90 13.05 15.08
N ARG A 97 1.10 14.03 14.19
CA ARG A 97 1.94 13.88 13.00
C ARG A 97 3.42 13.82 13.37
N LEU A 98 4.09 12.74 12.97
CA LEU A 98 5.54 12.57 13.14
C LEU A 98 6.32 13.24 12.00
N GLY A 99 5.77 13.18 10.78
CA GLY A 99 6.39 13.76 9.60
C GLY A 99 5.98 13.04 8.32
N HIS A 100 6.72 13.28 7.25
CA HIS A 100 6.54 12.62 5.96
C HIS A 100 7.88 12.41 5.26
N PHE A 101 7.90 11.51 4.29
CA PHE A 101 9.04 11.30 3.40
C PHE A 101 8.55 10.85 2.02
N SER A 102 9.40 11.04 1.02
CA SER A 102 9.20 10.55 -0.33
C SER A 102 10.03 9.30 -0.60
N LEU A 103 9.50 8.47 -1.50
CA LEU A 103 10.17 7.29 -2.03
C LEU A 103 10.60 7.56 -3.47
N ASP A 104 11.68 6.92 -3.91
CA ASP A 104 12.17 7.04 -5.29
C ASP A 104 11.21 6.34 -6.26
N CYS A 105 11.06 6.85 -7.49
CA CYS A 105 10.20 6.23 -8.51
C CYS A 105 10.77 4.91 -9.04
N ASN A 106 12.05 4.62 -8.76
CA ASN A 106 12.74 3.39 -9.09
C ASN A 106 12.97 3.16 -10.61
N GLU A 107 12.85 4.23 -11.42
CA GLU A 107 13.17 4.22 -12.86
C GLU A 107 14.63 3.84 -13.13
N ARG A 108 15.55 4.24 -12.24
CA ARG A 108 16.99 3.94 -12.38
C ARG A 108 17.27 2.43 -12.43
N SER A 109 16.47 1.62 -11.75
CA SER A 109 16.59 0.15 -11.76
C SER A 109 15.69 -0.50 -12.81
N LYS A 110 14.99 0.28 -13.65
CA LYS A 110 13.91 -0.20 -14.53
C LYS A 110 12.85 -0.98 -13.75
N PHE A 111 12.49 -0.46 -12.57
CA PHE A 111 11.47 -1.04 -11.70
C PHE A 111 11.74 -2.49 -11.27
N GLN A 112 13.01 -2.92 -11.25
CA GLN A 112 13.39 -4.27 -10.86
C GLN A 112 13.75 -4.37 -9.36
N ALA A 113 14.30 -3.30 -8.79
CA ALA A 113 14.68 -3.26 -7.38
C ALA A 113 13.46 -2.97 -6.50
N ARG A 114 13.42 -3.45 -5.26
CA ARG A 114 12.41 -2.99 -4.30
C ARG A 114 12.95 -1.79 -3.53
N GLU A 115 12.09 -0.83 -3.24
CA GLU A 115 12.48 0.40 -2.54
C GLU A 115 12.39 0.19 -1.03
N LEU A 116 13.54 0.18 -0.34
CA LEU A 116 13.63 0.10 1.12
C LEU A 116 13.94 1.47 1.71
N LYS A 117 12.97 2.06 2.42
CA LYS A 117 13.14 3.31 3.14
C LYS A 117 13.28 3.07 4.63
N THR A 118 14.33 3.62 5.24
CA THR A 118 14.48 3.71 6.69
C THR A 118 14.30 5.15 7.13
N VAL A 119 13.45 5.38 8.13
CA VAL A 119 13.14 6.71 8.67
C VAL A 119 13.35 6.67 10.17
N TYR A 120 14.11 7.64 10.67
CA TYR A 120 14.31 7.85 12.09
C TYR A 120 13.31 8.90 12.59
N VAL A 121 12.73 8.65 13.76
CA VAL A 121 11.78 9.55 14.41
C VAL A 121 12.58 10.38 15.43
N PRO A 122 12.87 11.66 15.14
CA PRO A 122 13.84 12.44 15.93
C PRO A 122 13.28 12.93 17.26
N ARG A 123 11.95 12.99 17.40
CA ARG A 123 11.27 13.36 18.65
C ARG A 123 10.68 12.11 19.29
N ARG A 124 10.55 12.13 20.62
CA ARG A 124 9.86 11.06 21.35
C ARG A 124 8.44 10.90 20.79
N ALA A 125 8.08 9.68 20.40
CA ALA A 125 6.83 9.37 19.73
C ALA A 125 6.12 8.23 20.46
N ASP A 126 5.51 8.60 21.59
CA ASP A 126 4.78 7.65 22.42
C ASP A 126 3.38 7.41 21.88
N GLY A 127 2.94 6.14 21.84
CA GLY A 127 1.56 5.82 21.49
C GLY A 127 1.25 4.33 21.48
N LEU A 128 0.01 4.05 21.07
CA LEU A 128 -0.56 2.70 20.92
C LEU A 128 -0.82 2.35 19.45
N TYR A 129 -0.82 3.35 18.57
CA TYR A 129 -1.09 3.19 17.15
C TYR A 129 -0.03 3.89 16.30
N LEU A 130 0.27 3.32 15.13
CA LEU A 130 1.01 3.99 14.07
C LEU A 130 0.12 4.04 12.83
N ARG A 131 -0.18 5.25 12.35
CA ARG A 131 -0.93 5.45 11.11
C ARG A 131 0.02 5.85 9.99
N LEU A 132 -0.11 5.17 8.87
CA LEU A 132 0.56 5.44 7.61
C LEU A 132 -0.47 6.01 6.62
N LEU A 133 -0.19 7.18 6.08
CA LEU A 133 -1.01 7.80 5.04
C LEU A 133 -0.21 7.86 3.74
N LEU A 134 -0.55 6.99 2.81
CA LEU A 134 0.13 6.82 1.53
C LEU A 134 -0.56 7.65 0.46
N HIS A 135 0.17 8.59 -0.12
CA HIS A 135 -0.31 9.43 -1.22
C HIS A 135 -0.22 8.69 -2.56
N LYS A 136 -0.60 9.37 -3.65
CA LYS A 136 -0.60 8.83 -5.02
C LYS A 136 0.70 8.09 -5.36
N CYS A 137 0.60 7.08 -6.22
CA CYS A 137 1.76 6.33 -6.70
C CYS A 137 2.57 7.09 -7.76
N HIS A 138 3.83 6.71 -7.93
CA HIS A 138 4.61 7.08 -9.11
C HIS A 138 4.02 6.40 -10.35
N VAL A 139 3.74 7.19 -11.38
CA VAL A 139 3.21 6.70 -12.66
C VAL A 139 4.30 5.92 -13.40
N ASN A 140 3.98 4.72 -13.86
CA ASN A 140 4.90 3.89 -14.66
C ASN A 140 4.13 2.81 -15.42
N GLU A 141 4.80 2.19 -16.40
CA GLU A 141 4.23 1.20 -17.32
C GLU A 141 3.85 -0.15 -16.67
N HIS A 142 4.35 -0.44 -15.46
CA HIS A 142 4.07 -1.70 -14.77
C HIS A 142 2.94 -1.58 -13.73
N ASN A 143 2.66 -0.37 -13.24
CA ASN A 143 1.56 -0.11 -12.30
C ASN A 143 0.29 0.34 -13.01
N LEU A 144 -0.22 -0.54 -13.86
CA LEU A 144 -1.37 -0.25 -14.70
C LEU A 144 -2.58 0.22 -13.86
N TYR A 145 -2.84 -0.41 -12.72
CA TYR A 145 -4.02 -0.12 -11.89
C TYR A 145 -3.86 1.05 -10.92
N SER A 146 -2.77 1.81 -10.99
CA SER A 146 -2.48 2.89 -10.02
C SER A 146 -2.61 2.41 -8.57
N GLN A 147 -2.04 1.25 -8.26
CA GLN A 147 -2.07 0.67 -6.91
C GLN A 147 -0.87 1.13 -6.09
N LEU A 148 -1.02 1.04 -4.77
CA LEU A 148 0.07 1.14 -3.81
C LEU A 148 0.41 -0.25 -3.27
N GLY A 149 1.69 -0.51 -3.04
CA GLY A 149 2.17 -1.79 -2.56
C GLY A 149 3.24 -1.65 -1.48
N LEU A 150 2.99 -2.30 -0.35
CA LEU A 150 3.96 -2.47 0.74
C LEU A 150 4.22 -3.95 0.94
N LEU A 151 5.48 -4.35 0.79
CA LEU A 151 5.93 -5.71 1.06
C LEU A 151 6.17 -5.96 2.54
N ALA A 152 6.61 -4.93 3.28
CA ALA A 152 6.84 -5.01 4.72
C ALA A 152 6.81 -3.63 5.38
N VAL A 153 6.36 -3.61 6.63
CA VAL A 153 6.53 -2.48 7.55
C VAL A 153 7.17 -2.98 8.84
N ARG A 154 8.27 -2.37 9.26
CA ARG A 154 8.91 -2.62 10.55
C ARG A 154 8.89 -1.37 11.39
N VAL A 155 8.52 -1.54 12.66
CA VAL A 155 8.53 -0.49 13.66
C VAL A 155 9.55 -0.87 14.72
N ILE A 156 10.52 0.00 14.98
CA ILE A 156 11.61 -0.21 15.92
C ILE A 156 11.55 0.88 16.98
N GLY A 157 11.71 0.48 18.23
CA GLY A 157 11.65 1.41 19.35
C GLY A 157 11.72 0.70 20.70
N ASP A 158 11.16 1.31 21.72
CA ASP A 158 11.11 0.76 23.08
C ASP A 158 9.65 0.54 23.53
N GLY A 159 9.45 -0.46 24.39
CA GLY A 159 8.11 -0.88 24.84
C GLY A 159 7.46 -1.93 23.94
N GLY A 160 6.14 -2.01 24.00
CA GLY A 160 5.34 -3.02 23.30
C GLY A 160 5.04 -4.21 24.21
N GLY A 161 3.81 -4.71 24.13
CA GLY A 161 3.38 -5.90 24.88
C GLY A 161 4.03 -7.18 24.37
N ASP A 162 3.75 -8.29 25.06
CA ASP A 162 4.19 -9.64 24.68
C ASP A 162 3.48 -10.11 23.40
N GLY A 163 3.99 -9.65 22.26
CA GLY A 163 3.61 -10.12 20.93
C GLY A 163 4.66 -11.07 20.37
N GLU A 164 4.23 -11.98 19.51
CA GLU A 164 5.13 -12.87 18.78
C GLU A 164 6.09 -12.03 17.92
N ARG A 165 7.40 -12.15 18.18
CA ARG A 165 8.40 -11.33 17.49
C ARG A 165 8.49 -11.80 16.03
N PRO A 166 8.37 -10.90 15.04
CA PRO A 166 8.56 -11.28 13.64
C PRO A 166 9.95 -11.89 13.43
N LEU A 167 10.04 -12.91 12.57
CA LEU A 167 11.29 -13.59 12.24
C LEU A 167 12.36 -12.58 11.76
N ASP A 168 13.57 -12.71 12.30
CA ASP A 168 14.64 -11.71 12.29
C ASP A 168 15.39 -11.55 10.94
N ALA A 169 14.78 -11.95 9.82
CA ALA A 169 15.41 -11.85 8.51
C ALA A 169 15.51 -10.36 8.09
N PRO A 170 16.68 -9.79 7.78
CA PRO A 170 16.79 -8.38 7.45
C PRO A 170 16.06 -8.02 6.13
N LEU A 171 15.28 -6.93 6.13
CA LEU A 171 14.54 -6.46 4.93
C LEU A 171 15.45 -6.24 3.72
N SER A 172 16.72 -5.90 3.95
CA SER A 172 17.71 -5.69 2.89
C SER A 172 17.92 -6.93 2.01
N ARG A 173 17.90 -8.14 2.59
CA ARG A 173 18.00 -9.39 1.80
C ARG A 173 16.82 -9.57 0.84
N LEU A 174 15.66 -9.03 1.19
CA LEU A 174 14.46 -9.10 0.37
C LEU A 174 14.37 -7.94 -0.61
N ALA A 175 15.00 -6.81 -0.32
CA ALA A 175 15.18 -5.75 -1.30
C ALA A 175 16.06 -6.19 -2.49
N THR A 176 17.04 -7.06 -2.22
CA THR A 176 17.97 -7.61 -3.22
C THR A 176 17.49 -8.91 -3.86
N ARG A 177 16.27 -9.39 -3.56
CA ARG A 177 15.79 -10.64 -4.14
C ARG A 177 15.57 -10.43 -5.64
N PRO A 178 15.99 -11.36 -6.51
CA PRO A 178 15.69 -11.27 -7.93
C PRO A 178 14.19 -11.10 -8.19
N PRO A 179 13.82 -10.42 -9.28
CA PRO A 179 12.45 -10.36 -9.76
C PRO A 179 11.85 -11.77 -9.85
N LEU A 180 10.55 -11.88 -9.57
CA LEU A 180 9.82 -13.13 -9.78
C LEU A 180 9.88 -13.51 -11.27
N ALA A 181 9.89 -14.80 -11.57
CA ALA A 181 9.78 -15.24 -12.96
C ALA A 181 8.48 -14.69 -13.59
N PRO A 182 8.44 -14.42 -14.91
CA PRO A 182 7.27 -13.85 -15.57
C PRO A 182 5.98 -14.63 -15.28
N GLU A 183 6.03 -15.96 -15.31
CA GLU A 183 4.89 -16.84 -15.02
C GLU A 183 4.37 -16.66 -13.58
N GLU A 184 5.27 -16.62 -12.60
CA GLU A 184 4.90 -16.38 -11.19
C GLU A 184 4.37 -14.96 -10.98
N ALA A 185 4.90 -13.98 -11.71
CA ALA A 185 4.44 -12.60 -11.64
C ALA A 185 3.05 -12.42 -12.24
N GLU A 186 2.75 -13.12 -13.34
CA GLU A 186 1.47 -13.08 -14.05
C GLU A 186 0.37 -13.81 -13.27
N GLU A 187 0.68 -14.98 -12.72
CA GLU A 187 -0.21 -15.70 -11.78
C GLU A 187 -0.53 -14.83 -10.56
N ARG A 188 0.49 -14.14 -10.01
CA ARG A 188 0.32 -13.21 -8.89
C ARG A 188 -0.39 -11.91 -9.26
N ALA A 189 -0.38 -11.50 -10.52
CA ALA A 189 -1.06 -10.29 -10.99
C ALA A 189 -2.57 -10.51 -11.23
N GLY A 190 -3.06 -11.75 -11.13
CA GLY A 190 -4.49 -12.06 -11.11
C GLY A 190 -5.22 -11.82 -12.43
N GLY A 191 -4.54 -12.07 -13.56
CA GLY A 191 -5.07 -11.84 -14.91
C GLY A 191 -4.98 -10.36 -15.31
N ALA A 192 -4.24 -10.10 -16.38
CA ALA A 192 -4.07 -8.76 -16.93
C ALA A 192 -5.36 -8.28 -17.60
N VAL A 193 -5.87 -7.12 -17.19
CA VAL A 193 -6.81 -6.34 -17.99
C VAL A 193 -6.13 -5.93 -19.28
N ASP A 194 -6.89 -5.90 -20.38
CA ASP A 194 -6.47 -5.37 -21.69
C ASP A 194 -5.56 -4.14 -21.55
N GLY A 195 -4.30 -4.30 -22.00
CA GLY A 195 -3.26 -3.28 -21.89
C GLY A 195 -3.61 -1.97 -22.58
N GLY A 196 -4.49 -1.99 -23.59
CA GLY A 196 -5.00 -0.79 -24.26
C GLY A 196 -5.92 0.04 -23.38
N VAL A 197 -6.85 -0.61 -22.65
CA VAL A 197 -7.72 0.08 -21.67
C VAL A 197 -6.88 0.73 -20.58
N MET A 198 -5.83 0.03 -20.13
CA MET A 198 -4.94 0.50 -19.09
C MET A 198 -4.08 1.68 -19.53
N ALA A 199 -3.56 1.66 -20.76
CA ALA A 199 -2.80 2.78 -21.32
C ALA A 199 -3.66 4.05 -21.41
N LEU A 200 -4.91 3.92 -21.86
CA LEU A 200 -5.84 5.03 -21.96
C LEU A 200 -6.21 5.61 -20.58
N LEU A 201 -6.39 4.76 -19.56
CA LEU A 201 -6.63 5.22 -18.19
C LEU A 201 -5.48 6.05 -17.64
N HIS A 202 -4.23 5.63 -17.88
CA HIS A 202 -3.04 6.39 -17.48
C HIS A 202 -2.95 7.75 -18.17
N GLU A 203 -3.21 7.79 -19.49
CA GLU A 203 -3.25 9.02 -20.27
C GLU A 203 -4.29 10.00 -19.72
N LEU A 204 -5.53 9.55 -19.54
CA LEU A 204 -6.60 10.39 -18.98
C LEU A 204 -6.27 10.89 -17.56
N HIS A 205 -5.62 10.06 -16.74
CA HIS A 205 -5.18 10.46 -15.41
C HIS A 205 -4.12 11.57 -15.46
N ARG A 206 -3.13 11.48 -16.36
CA ARG A 206 -2.11 12.50 -16.57
C ARG A 206 -2.74 13.80 -17.05
N ASP A 207 -3.58 13.73 -18.08
CA ASP A 207 -4.21 14.91 -18.68
C ASP A 207 -5.13 15.61 -17.65
N LYS A 208 -5.79 14.84 -16.77
CA LYS A 208 -6.56 15.40 -15.67
C LYS A 208 -5.69 16.17 -14.68
N GLU A 209 -4.52 15.64 -14.31
CA GLU A 209 -3.59 16.34 -13.42
C GLU A 209 -3.05 17.63 -14.05
N GLU A 210 -2.84 17.65 -15.36
CA GLU A 210 -2.44 18.84 -16.11
C GLU A 210 -3.55 19.88 -16.15
N ALA A 211 -4.80 19.48 -16.45
CA ALA A 211 -5.97 20.36 -16.44
C ALA A 211 -6.20 21.00 -15.05
N VAL A 212 -6.03 20.24 -13.96
CA VAL A 212 -6.11 20.78 -12.60
C VAL A 212 -5.01 21.82 -12.34
N ARG A 213 -3.79 21.58 -12.84
CA ARG A 213 -2.66 22.51 -12.69
C ARG A 213 -2.86 23.79 -13.51
N ALA A 214 -3.55 23.69 -14.64
CA ALA A 214 -3.93 24.80 -15.50
C ALA A 214 -5.20 25.53 -15.03
N GLU A 215 -5.79 25.13 -13.90
CA GLU A 215 -7.05 25.68 -13.36
C GLU A 215 -8.27 25.50 -14.28
N GLU A 216 -8.20 24.55 -15.22
CA GLU A 216 -9.28 24.19 -16.14
C GLU A 216 -10.25 23.19 -15.49
N TYR A 217 -10.95 23.63 -14.43
CA TYR A 217 -11.70 22.72 -13.55
C TYR A 217 -12.86 21.97 -14.24
N GLU A 218 -13.54 22.59 -15.20
CA GLU A 218 -14.60 21.92 -15.98
C GLU A 218 -14.02 20.80 -16.86
N HIS A 219 -12.84 21.01 -17.46
CA HIS A 219 -12.17 19.99 -18.24
C HIS A 219 -11.68 18.84 -17.36
N ALA A 220 -11.08 19.16 -16.20
CA ALA A 220 -10.68 18.15 -15.21
C ALA A 220 -11.87 17.32 -14.71
N LYS A 221 -13.05 17.93 -14.55
CA LYS A 221 -14.29 17.24 -14.17
C LYS A 221 -14.78 16.29 -15.27
N ALA A 222 -14.76 16.72 -16.54
CA ALA A 222 -15.11 15.86 -17.67
C ALA A 222 -14.16 14.65 -17.78
N LEU A 223 -12.86 14.87 -17.62
CA LEU A 223 -11.86 13.79 -17.60
C LEU A 223 -12.09 12.83 -16.43
N LYS A 224 -12.45 13.34 -15.25
CA LYS A 224 -12.80 12.51 -14.08
C LYS A 224 -13.96 11.56 -14.39
N THR A 225 -15.06 12.06 -14.97
CA THR A 225 -16.21 11.22 -15.34
C THR A 225 -15.81 10.14 -16.34
N ARG A 226 -15.01 10.49 -17.36
CA ARG A 226 -14.54 9.52 -18.36
C ARG A 226 -13.64 8.43 -17.76
N ILE A 227 -12.81 8.79 -16.78
CA ILE A 227 -11.99 7.84 -16.02
C ILE A 227 -12.88 6.87 -15.24
N GLU A 228 -13.93 7.36 -14.58
CA GLU A 228 -14.87 6.52 -13.82
C GLU A 228 -15.61 5.51 -14.73
N GLU A 229 -16.07 5.97 -15.89
CA GLU A 229 -16.68 5.10 -16.91
C GLU A 229 -15.72 4.01 -17.39
N LEU A 230 -14.48 4.39 -17.75
CA LEU A 230 -13.49 3.46 -18.27
C LEU A 230 -12.99 2.48 -17.20
N ARG A 231 -12.95 2.88 -15.92
CA ARG A 231 -12.71 1.98 -14.79
C ARG A 231 -13.81 0.92 -14.67
N GLY A 232 -15.08 1.33 -14.81
CA GLY A 232 -16.21 0.40 -14.82
C GLY A 232 -16.04 -0.69 -15.88
N VAL A 233 -15.71 -0.27 -17.11
CA VAL A 233 -15.43 -1.18 -18.23
C VAL A 233 -14.26 -2.11 -17.92
N GLY A 234 -13.16 -1.60 -17.36
CA GLY A 234 -11.99 -2.41 -16.99
C GLY A 234 -12.28 -3.48 -15.93
N VAL A 235 -13.15 -3.18 -14.95
CA VAL A 235 -13.60 -4.15 -13.93
C VAL A 235 -14.45 -5.25 -14.56
N GLU A 236 -15.38 -4.90 -15.45
CA GLU A 236 -16.19 -5.87 -16.18
C GLU A 236 -15.33 -6.78 -17.07
N LEU A 237 -14.36 -6.20 -17.80
CA LEU A 237 -13.42 -6.95 -18.63
C LEU A 237 -12.63 -7.96 -17.80
N SER A 238 -12.09 -7.52 -16.65
CA SER A 238 -11.38 -8.38 -15.68
C SER A 238 -12.23 -9.56 -15.20
N SER A 239 -13.54 -9.33 -15.04
CA SER A 239 -14.50 -10.34 -14.59
C SER A 239 -14.77 -11.37 -15.69
N LEU A 240 -14.96 -10.90 -16.92
CA LEU A 240 -15.17 -11.74 -18.10
C LEU A 240 -13.94 -12.60 -18.41
N GLU A 241 -12.74 -12.04 -18.31
CA GLU A 241 -11.48 -12.77 -18.50
C GLU A 241 -11.30 -13.88 -17.46
N ARG A 242 -11.61 -13.61 -16.18
CA ARG A 242 -11.60 -14.65 -15.14
C ARG A 242 -12.60 -15.76 -15.42
N LYS A 243 -13.82 -15.42 -15.86
CA LYS A 243 -14.82 -16.43 -16.25
C LYS A 243 -14.35 -17.26 -17.43
N LYS A 244 -13.77 -16.62 -18.45
CA LYS A 244 -13.17 -17.32 -19.60
C LYS A 244 -12.08 -18.29 -19.15
N LEU A 245 -11.15 -17.84 -18.31
CA LEU A 245 -10.05 -18.67 -17.83
C LEU A 245 -10.56 -19.86 -17.01
N ALA A 246 -11.54 -19.64 -16.14
CA ALA A 246 -12.16 -20.69 -15.34
C ALA A 246 -12.92 -21.71 -16.20
N ALA A 247 -13.60 -21.28 -17.27
CA ALA A 247 -14.25 -22.17 -18.21
C ALA A 247 -13.23 -23.02 -18.99
N VAL A 248 -12.14 -22.39 -19.48
CA VAL A 248 -11.04 -23.09 -20.15
C VAL A 248 -10.38 -24.14 -19.23
N GLN A 249 -10.15 -23.80 -17.95
CA GLN A 249 -9.56 -24.72 -16.98
C GLN A 249 -10.48 -25.90 -16.61
N ARG A 250 -11.80 -25.74 -16.77
CA ARG A 250 -12.78 -26.79 -16.48
C ARG A 250 -13.10 -27.65 -17.70
N GLU A 251 -12.50 -27.34 -18.86
CA GLU A 251 -12.87 -27.91 -20.17
C GLU A 251 -14.38 -27.83 -20.46
N ASP A 252 -15.06 -26.87 -19.84
CA ASP A 252 -16.49 -26.67 -19.94
C ASP A 252 -16.72 -25.74 -21.15
N TYR A 253 -16.65 -26.34 -22.35
CA TYR A 253 -16.73 -25.64 -23.65
C TYR A 253 -18.15 -25.64 -24.23
N ASP A 254 -19.13 -26.23 -23.54
CA ASP A 254 -20.53 -26.36 -23.96
C ASP A 254 -21.41 -25.19 -23.53
#